data_AF-A0A4P6FXA4-F1
#
_entry.id   AF-A0A4P6FXA4-F1
#
_cell.length_a   1.000
_cell.length_b   1.000
_cell.length_c   1.000
_cell.angle_alpha   90.00
_cell.angle_beta   90.00
_cell.angle_gamma   90.00
#
_symmetry.space_group_name_H-M   'P 1'
#
loop_
_entity.id
_entity.type
_entity.pdbx_description
1 polymer ?
#
loop_
_entity_poly.entity_id
_entity_poly.type
_entity_poly.pdbx_seq_one_letter_code
_entity_poly.pdbx_strand_id
1 'polypeptide(L)'
;MTSFLAAAPAPAPGERHDSRRAVAVHAAPAAKPSATPPAGLQLRARRPDPAAPPEPVALAPPAAPIFAVRSILALDHPLAAGDYAWSDEGVPEGPLTIVADLAAEKLYVYRGGIEIGRTSMISGWGDKPTPLGVFPILEKDRDHVSNIYDAPMPFMLRLTWDGISIHGSVVSDDYATHGCLGIPDEFAATLFAQAKRGDYVLVTRGWKANGAGRA
;
A
#
# COMPACT_ATOMS: atom_id res chain seq x y z
N MET A 1 -22.91 12.70 65.56
CA MET A 1 -23.13 12.92 64.12
C MET A 1 -21.93 12.31 63.41
N THR A 2 -22.07 11.09 62.91
CA THR A 2 -20.96 10.34 62.29
C THR A 2 -21.43 9.96 60.89
N SER A 3 -20.99 10.71 59.88
CA SER A 3 -21.31 10.42 58.47
C SER A 3 -20.49 9.24 58.01
N PHE A 4 -21.17 8.18 57.55
CA PHE A 4 -20.56 7.13 56.73
C PHE A 4 -20.53 7.62 55.28
N LEU A 5 -19.33 7.67 54.69
CA LEU A 5 -19.13 7.91 53.27
C LEU A 5 -19.38 6.58 52.54
N ALA A 6 -20.46 6.49 51.76
CA ALA A 6 -20.74 5.33 50.94
C ALA A 6 -19.77 5.29 49.74
N ALA A 7 -19.04 4.19 49.59
CA ALA A 7 -18.23 3.93 48.41
C ALA A 7 -19.13 3.71 47.18
N ALA A 8 -18.78 4.36 46.05
CA ALA A 8 -19.47 4.18 44.78
C ALA A 8 -19.33 2.73 44.28
N PRO A 9 -20.37 2.17 43.63
CA PRO A 9 -20.29 0.82 43.07
C PRO A 9 -19.25 0.75 41.95
N ALA A 10 -18.51 -0.36 41.91
CA ALA A 10 -17.58 -0.66 40.83
C ALA A 10 -18.31 -0.68 39.47
N PRO A 11 -17.70 -0.18 38.38
CA PRO A 11 -18.30 -0.24 37.06
C PRO A 11 -18.53 -1.70 36.65
N ALA A 12 -19.68 -1.97 36.04
CA ALA A 12 -19.99 -3.27 35.45
C ALA A 12 -18.91 -3.67 34.44
N PRO A 13 -18.62 -4.97 34.27
CA PRO A 13 -17.65 -5.43 33.28
C PRO A 13 -18.12 -5.00 31.89
N GLY A 14 -17.49 -3.94 31.40
CA GLY A 14 -17.76 -3.36 30.09
C GLY A 14 -17.48 -4.37 29.00
N GLU A 15 -18.46 -4.48 28.12
CA GLU A 15 -18.46 -5.18 26.85
C GLU A 15 -17.07 -5.16 26.20
N ARG A 16 -16.61 -6.35 25.79
CA ARG A 16 -15.50 -6.41 24.83
C ARG A 16 -15.96 -5.61 23.61
N HIS A 17 -15.23 -4.56 23.25
CA HIS A 17 -15.34 -3.92 21.93
C HIS A 17 -14.90 -4.93 20.87
N ASP A 18 -15.76 -5.91 20.61
CA ASP A 18 -15.65 -6.82 19.49
C ASP A 18 -16.54 -6.29 18.38
N SER A 19 -15.94 -5.45 17.53
CA SER A 19 -16.39 -5.26 16.15
C SER A 19 -15.31 -4.50 15.41
N ARG A 20 -14.37 -5.22 14.79
CA ARG A 20 -13.62 -4.64 13.67
C ARG A 20 -14.63 -4.35 12.56
N ARG A 21 -15.22 -3.15 12.57
CA ARG A 21 -16.09 -2.72 11.48
C ARG A 21 -15.24 -2.72 10.20
N ALA A 22 -15.74 -3.40 9.19
CA ALA A 22 -15.10 -3.39 7.88
C ALA A 22 -15.03 -1.95 7.36
N VAL A 23 -13.86 -1.56 6.87
CA VAL A 23 -13.62 -0.22 6.32
C VAL A 23 -14.13 -0.19 4.89
N ALA A 24 -14.80 0.90 4.54
CA ALA A 24 -15.35 1.11 3.21
C ALA A 24 -14.22 1.19 2.19
N VAL A 25 -14.38 0.45 1.09
CA VAL A 25 -13.52 0.59 -0.07
C VAL A 25 -14.05 1.73 -0.95
N HIS A 26 -13.15 2.61 -1.33
CA HIS A 26 -13.37 3.71 -2.25
C HIS A 26 -12.90 3.32 -3.64
N ALA A 27 -13.78 3.49 -4.63
CA ALA A 27 -13.39 3.37 -6.02
C ALA A 27 -12.73 4.65 -6.49
N ALA A 28 -11.51 4.55 -7.03
CA ALA A 28 -10.95 5.64 -7.82
C ALA A 28 -11.73 5.77 -9.13
N PRO A 29 -11.80 6.98 -9.72
CA PRO A 29 -12.41 7.14 -11.03
C PRO A 29 -11.77 6.20 -12.06
N ALA A 30 -12.56 5.28 -12.59
CA ALA A 30 -12.10 4.30 -13.55
C ALA A 30 -11.55 4.99 -14.80
N ALA A 31 -10.35 4.59 -15.21
CA ALA A 31 -9.82 4.96 -16.51
C ALA A 31 -10.69 4.33 -17.60
N LYS A 32 -11.12 5.11 -18.59
CA LYS A 32 -11.65 4.50 -19.81
C LYS A 32 -10.51 3.75 -20.51
N PRO A 33 -10.74 2.51 -20.99
CA PRO A 33 -9.76 1.83 -21.84
C PRO A 33 -9.44 2.71 -23.04
N SER A 34 -8.15 3.02 -23.23
CA SER A 34 -7.66 3.82 -24.35
C SER A 34 -6.60 3.03 -25.11
N ALA A 35 -6.67 3.06 -26.43
CA ALA A 35 -5.65 2.46 -27.30
C ALA A 35 -4.28 3.15 -27.16
N THR A 36 -4.29 4.41 -26.71
CA THR A 36 -3.08 5.15 -26.35
C THR A 36 -3.03 5.30 -24.83
N PRO A 37 -2.03 4.74 -24.14
CA PRO A 37 -1.91 4.90 -22.70
C PRO A 37 -1.62 6.36 -22.31
N PRO A 38 -1.99 6.78 -21.10
CA PRO A 38 -1.57 8.08 -20.56
C PRO A 38 -0.03 8.23 -20.56
N ALA A 39 0.46 9.48 -20.59
CA ALA A 39 1.89 9.75 -20.53
C ALA A 39 2.56 9.06 -19.33
N GLY A 40 3.74 8.47 -19.54
CA GLY A 40 4.46 7.71 -18.51
C GLY A 40 3.94 6.29 -18.24
N LEU A 41 2.78 5.92 -18.79
CA LEU A 41 2.22 4.56 -18.72
C LEU A 41 2.43 3.82 -20.05
N GLN A 42 2.44 2.50 -19.96
CA GLN A 42 2.45 1.59 -21.08
C GLN A 42 1.27 0.62 -20.98
N LEU A 43 0.76 0.18 -22.13
CA LEU A 43 -0.19 -0.92 -22.16
C LEU A 43 0.53 -2.20 -21.72
N ARG A 44 -0.11 -2.97 -20.83
CA ARG A 44 0.31 -4.35 -20.64
C ARG A 44 0.00 -5.08 -21.93
N ALA A 45 1.04 -5.55 -22.62
CA ALA A 45 0.84 -6.63 -23.59
C ALA A 45 0.04 -7.73 -22.88
N ARG A 46 -0.95 -8.31 -23.57
CA ARG A 46 -1.84 -9.38 -23.07
C ARG A 46 -1.06 -10.22 -22.07
N ARG A 47 -1.57 -10.33 -20.83
CA ARG A 47 -0.99 -11.16 -19.78
C ARG A 47 -0.49 -12.44 -20.46
N PRO A 48 0.79 -12.82 -20.36
CA PRO A 48 1.18 -14.16 -20.76
C PRO A 48 0.17 -15.11 -20.12
N ASP A 49 -0.26 -16.16 -20.84
CA ASP A 49 -0.94 -17.28 -20.17
C ASP A 49 -0.20 -17.53 -18.86
N PRO A 50 -0.91 -17.77 -17.73
CA PRO A 50 -0.26 -17.93 -16.45
C PRO A 50 0.90 -18.88 -16.68
N ALA A 51 2.12 -18.35 -16.62
CA ALA A 51 3.29 -19.15 -16.93
C ALA A 51 3.19 -20.35 -16.00
N ALA A 52 3.41 -21.55 -16.55
CA ALA A 52 3.52 -22.76 -15.74
C ALA A 52 4.26 -22.37 -14.46
N PRO A 53 3.70 -22.71 -13.26
CA PRO A 53 4.25 -22.23 -11.99
C PRO A 53 5.76 -22.36 -12.09
N PRO A 54 6.52 -21.27 -11.87
CA PRO A 54 7.95 -21.29 -12.13
C PRO A 54 8.50 -22.56 -11.50
N GLU A 55 9.36 -23.30 -12.22
CA GLU A 55 10.17 -24.34 -11.57
C GLU A 55 10.65 -23.73 -10.25
N PRO A 56 10.54 -24.44 -9.12
CA PRO A 56 10.85 -23.86 -7.83
C PRO A 56 12.34 -23.50 -7.81
N VAL A 57 12.65 -22.31 -8.31
CA VAL A 57 13.79 -21.53 -7.90
C VAL A 57 13.53 -21.41 -6.41
N ALA A 58 14.38 -22.02 -5.61
CA ALA A 58 14.34 -21.87 -4.17
C ALA A 58 14.35 -20.37 -3.89
N LEU A 59 13.16 -19.78 -3.74
CA LEU A 59 13.00 -18.42 -3.30
C LEU A 59 13.71 -18.41 -1.96
N ALA A 60 14.67 -17.50 -1.82
CA ALA A 60 15.12 -17.14 -0.48
C ALA A 60 13.85 -16.97 0.36
N PRO A 61 13.76 -17.58 1.56
CA PRO A 61 12.58 -17.46 2.39
C PRO A 61 12.17 -15.99 2.44
N PRO A 62 10.85 -15.68 2.36
CA PRO A 62 10.40 -14.30 2.37
C PRO A 62 11.10 -13.62 3.53
N ALA A 63 11.76 -12.48 3.26
CA ALA A 63 12.39 -11.72 4.32
C ALA A 63 11.36 -11.60 5.43
N ALA A 64 11.69 -12.14 6.62
CA ALA A 64 10.82 -12.03 7.78
C ALA A 64 10.35 -10.57 7.86
N PRO A 65 9.08 -10.32 8.20
CA PRO A 65 8.56 -8.97 8.13
C PRO A 65 9.49 -8.10 8.99
N ILE A 66 10.08 -7.07 8.36
CA ILE A 66 11.08 -6.18 8.97
C ILE A 66 10.49 -5.43 10.18
N PHE A 67 9.19 -5.57 10.40
CA PHE A 67 8.38 -5.08 11.49
C PHE A 67 7.31 -6.11 11.87
N ALA A 68 6.78 -6.04 13.09
CA ALA A 68 5.68 -6.90 13.49
C ALA A 68 4.32 -6.32 13.05
N VAL A 69 3.55 -7.08 12.28
CA VAL A 69 2.14 -6.75 12.01
C VAL A 69 1.29 -7.07 13.24
N ARG A 70 0.54 -6.09 13.71
CA ARG A 70 -0.36 -6.16 14.88
C ARG A 70 -1.82 -6.31 14.47
N SER A 71 -2.21 -5.68 13.37
CA SER A 71 -3.55 -5.82 12.81
C SER A 71 -3.55 -5.54 11.33
N ILE A 72 -4.52 -6.18 10.66
CA ILE A 72 -4.78 -6.07 9.23
C ILE A 72 -6.10 -5.30 9.08
N LEU A 73 -6.15 -4.45 8.06
CA LEU A 73 -7.33 -3.68 7.70
C LEU A 73 -8.40 -4.64 7.13
N ALA A 74 -9.53 -4.73 7.82
CA ALA A 74 -10.70 -5.45 7.32
C ALA A 74 -11.41 -4.57 6.29
N LEU A 75 -11.64 -5.09 5.10
CA LEU A 75 -12.36 -4.40 4.01
C LEU A 75 -13.77 -4.96 3.91
N ASP A 76 -14.73 -4.12 3.51
CA ASP A 76 -16.10 -4.53 3.28
C ASP A 76 -16.26 -5.38 2.00
N HIS A 77 -15.36 -5.21 1.03
CA HIS A 77 -15.21 -6.07 -0.13
C HIS A 77 -13.75 -6.10 -0.66
N PRO A 78 -13.40 -7.06 -1.55
CA PRO A 78 -12.08 -7.08 -2.18
C PRO A 78 -11.83 -5.85 -3.06
N LEU A 79 -10.59 -5.35 -3.08
CA LEU A 79 -10.18 -4.22 -3.93
C LEU A 79 -10.10 -4.65 -5.40
N ALA A 80 -10.87 -4.00 -6.27
CA ALA A 80 -10.65 -3.99 -7.72
C ALA A 80 -9.46 -3.09 -8.11
N ALA A 81 -9.19 -2.98 -9.41
CA ALA A 81 -8.20 -2.04 -9.93
C ALA A 81 -8.69 -0.59 -9.77
N GLY A 82 -7.84 0.28 -9.23
CA GLY A 82 -8.19 1.64 -8.83
C GLY A 82 -8.72 1.76 -7.40
N ASP A 83 -9.19 0.67 -6.80
CA ASP A 83 -9.78 0.74 -5.46
C ASP A 83 -8.74 0.94 -4.37
N TYR A 84 -9.16 1.58 -3.29
CA TYR A 84 -8.37 1.77 -2.07
C TYR A 84 -9.25 1.85 -0.82
N ALA A 85 -8.62 1.70 0.34
CA ALA A 85 -9.24 1.93 1.64
C ALA A 85 -8.21 2.57 2.59
N TRP A 86 -8.70 3.44 3.47
CA TRP A 86 -7.89 4.10 4.49
C TRP A 86 -8.66 4.21 5.81
N SER A 87 -8.00 3.91 6.92
CA SER A 87 -8.55 4.09 8.27
C SER A 87 -7.42 4.18 9.29
N ASP A 88 -7.20 5.37 9.83
CA ASP A 88 -6.22 5.62 10.89
C ASP A 88 -6.87 6.17 12.16
N GLU A 89 -8.19 6.10 12.28
CA GLU A 89 -8.94 6.51 13.45
C GLU A 89 -8.53 5.68 14.69
N GLY A 90 -8.15 6.38 15.75
CA GLY A 90 -7.70 5.74 17.00
C GLY A 90 -6.36 5.02 16.89
N VAL A 91 -5.64 5.13 15.78
CA VAL A 91 -4.31 4.52 15.60
C VAL A 91 -3.24 5.47 16.14
N PRO A 92 -2.47 5.08 17.18
CA PRO A 92 -1.43 5.93 17.75
C PRO A 92 -0.36 6.32 16.72
N GLU A 93 0.31 7.45 16.98
CA GLU A 93 1.53 7.82 16.28
C GLU A 93 2.59 6.71 16.37
N GLY A 94 3.35 6.54 15.29
CA GLY A 94 4.36 5.49 15.19
C GLY A 94 5.07 5.48 13.85
N PRO A 95 6.08 4.62 13.70
CA PRO A 95 6.81 4.51 12.44
C PRO A 95 5.86 4.06 11.32
N LEU A 96 5.96 4.72 10.16
CA LEU A 96 5.26 4.31 8.96
C LEU A 96 6.08 3.23 8.23
N THR A 97 5.42 2.18 7.77
CA THR A 97 6.04 1.18 6.91
C THR A 97 5.12 0.89 5.75
N ILE A 98 5.66 0.96 4.54
CA ILE A 98 4.92 0.72 3.31
C ILE A 98 5.39 -0.61 2.74
N VAL A 99 4.47 -1.44 2.31
CA VAL A 99 4.78 -2.70 1.61
C VAL A 99 4.10 -2.68 0.25
N ALA A 100 4.87 -2.82 -0.82
CA ALA A 100 4.40 -3.01 -2.17
C ALA A 100 4.57 -4.49 -2.56
N ASP A 101 3.46 -5.21 -2.72
CA ASP A 101 3.46 -6.59 -3.20
C ASP A 101 3.18 -6.63 -4.70
N LEU A 102 4.25 -6.79 -5.47
CA LEU A 102 4.20 -6.80 -6.93
C LEU A 102 3.47 -8.03 -7.50
N ALA A 103 3.25 -9.09 -6.72
CA ALA A 103 2.50 -10.27 -7.17
C ALA A 103 0.99 -10.10 -6.94
N ALA A 104 0.63 -9.47 -5.83
CA ALA A 104 -0.77 -9.14 -5.52
C ALA A 104 -1.24 -7.83 -6.19
N GLU A 105 -0.31 -7.02 -6.68
CA GLU A 105 -0.56 -5.67 -7.20
C GLU A 105 -1.27 -4.78 -6.18
N LYS A 106 -0.84 -4.91 -4.91
CA LYS A 106 -1.35 -4.15 -3.77
C LYS A 106 -0.23 -3.42 -3.05
N LEU A 107 -0.55 -2.24 -2.54
CA LEU A 107 0.29 -1.49 -1.60
C LEU A 107 -0.43 -1.38 -0.26
N TYR A 108 0.32 -1.65 0.81
CA TYR A 108 -0.14 -1.67 2.19
C TYR A 108 0.62 -0.61 2.99
N VAL A 109 -0.08 0.08 3.88
CA VAL A 109 0.50 1.11 4.74
C VAL A 109 0.23 0.75 6.19
N TYR A 110 1.30 0.64 6.97
CA TYR A 110 1.26 0.32 8.38
C TYR A 110 1.77 1.48 9.21
N ARG A 111 1.11 1.78 10.34
CA ARG A 111 1.61 2.67 11.38
C ARG A 111 1.79 1.88 12.66
N GLY A 112 3.04 1.72 13.10
CA GLY A 112 3.35 0.92 14.29
C GLY A 112 2.83 -0.53 14.24
N GLY A 113 2.81 -1.13 13.04
CA GLY A 113 2.32 -2.49 12.80
C GLY A 113 0.80 -2.63 12.60
N ILE A 114 0.04 -1.55 12.74
CA ILE A 114 -1.40 -1.51 12.46
C ILE A 114 -1.57 -1.08 11.00
N GLU A 115 -2.22 -1.90 10.18
CA GLU A 115 -2.53 -1.51 8.81
C GLU A 115 -3.59 -0.39 8.80
N ILE A 116 -3.22 0.75 8.21
CA ILE A 116 -4.07 1.95 8.11
C ILE A 116 -4.47 2.30 6.68
N GLY A 117 -3.89 1.62 5.69
CA GLY A 117 -4.21 1.86 4.29
C GLY A 117 -3.90 0.65 3.42
N ARG A 118 -4.76 0.41 2.43
CA ARG A 118 -4.54 -0.57 1.37
C ARG A 118 -5.03 -0.04 0.04
N THR A 119 -4.28 -0.23 -1.02
CA THR A 119 -4.69 0.16 -2.37
C THR A 119 -4.26 -0.86 -3.41
N SER A 120 -4.96 -0.89 -4.53
CA SER A 120 -4.45 -1.46 -5.78
C SER A 120 -3.33 -0.60 -6.35
N MET A 121 -2.40 -1.21 -7.06
CA MET A 121 -1.29 -0.50 -7.68
C MET A 121 -0.95 -1.10 -9.04
N ILE A 122 -0.33 -0.29 -9.90
CA ILE A 122 0.39 -0.76 -11.07
C ILE A 122 1.90 -0.62 -10.85
N SER A 123 2.67 -1.47 -11.50
CA SER A 123 4.13 -1.51 -11.36
C SER A 123 4.83 -1.60 -12.71
N GLY A 124 6.17 -1.56 -12.68
CA GLY A 124 7.00 -1.67 -13.87
C GLY A 124 6.84 -3.01 -14.57
N TRP A 125 6.80 -2.99 -15.89
CA TRP A 125 6.56 -4.17 -16.72
C TRP A 125 7.61 -4.30 -17.84
N GLY A 126 7.80 -5.53 -18.32
CA GLY A 126 8.69 -5.81 -19.46
C GLY A 126 10.16 -5.57 -19.14
N ASP A 127 10.80 -4.73 -19.94
CA ASP A 127 12.22 -4.37 -19.84
C ASP A 127 12.53 -3.40 -18.69
N LYS A 128 11.49 -2.81 -18.06
CA LYS A 128 11.62 -1.90 -16.91
C LYS A 128 10.83 -2.40 -15.70
N PRO A 129 11.20 -3.57 -15.12
CA PRO A 129 10.52 -4.10 -13.94
C PRO A 129 10.80 -3.24 -12.70
N THR A 130 9.83 -3.15 -11.78
CA THR A 130 10.08 -2.54 -10.48
C THR A 130 11.08 -3.39 -9.67
N PRO A 131 12.16 -2.81 -9.14
CA PRO A 131 13.15 -3.56 -8.36
C PRO A 131 12.59 -4.00 -7.00
N LEU A 132 12.99 -5.19 -6.55
CA LEU A 132 12.69 -5.70 -5.21
C LEU A 132 13.71 -5.17 -4.20
N GLY A 133 13.30 -5.02 -2.94
CA GLY A 133 14.21 -4.59 -1.87
C GLY A 133 13.53 -3.73 -0.81
N VAL A 134 14.35 -3.14 0.06
CA VAL A 134 13.92 -2.15 1.05
C VAL A 134 14.51 -0.80 0.66
N PHE A 135 13.65 0.19 0.47
CA PHE A 135 14.03 1.52 0.00
C PHE A 135 13.59 2.58 1.01
N PRO A 136 14.45 3.53 1.38
CA PRO A 136 14.01 4.70 2.12
C PRO A 136 13.29 5.68 1.18
N ILE A 137 12.37 6.49 1.71
CA ILE A 137 11.86 7.66 1.01
C ILE A 137 12.95 8.74 1.01
N LEU A 138 13.56 8.97 -0.14
CA LEU A 138 14.67 9.90 -0.33
C LEU A 138 14.19 11.35 -0.45
N GLU A 139 13.09 11.55 -1.16
CA GLU A 139 12.54 12.84 -1.54
C GLU A 139 11.01 12.78 -1.62
N LYS A 140 10.38 13.93 -1.39
CA LYS A 140 8.95 14.15 -1.54
C LYS A 140 8.73 15.35 -2.43
N ASP A 141 7.92 15.19 -3.47
CA ASP A 141 7.54 16.29 -4.36
C ASP A 141 6.04 16.15 -4.71
N ARG A 142 5.26 17.19 -4.42
CA ARG A 142 3.81 17.16 -4.59
C ARG A 142 3.41 17.24 -6.06
N ASP A 143 4.14 18.02 -6.86
CA ASP A 143 3.75 18.42 -8.20
C ASP A 143 4.79 17.94 -9.24
N HIS A 144 5.39 16.78 -8.95
CA HIS A 144 6.50 16.26 -9.73
C HIS A 144 6.11 15.95 -11.17
N VAL A 145 6.99 16.28 -12.11
CA VAL A 145 6.89 15.91 -13.51
C VAL A 145 8.15 15.15 -13.90
N SER A 146 7.97 13.98 -14.53
CA SER A 146 9.09 13.16 -14.97
C SER A 146 9.84 13.84 -16.13
N ASN A 147 11.13 14.11 -15.95
CA ASN A 147 11.99 14.62 -17.02
C ASN A 147 12.22 13.61 -18.16
N ILE A 148 12.02 12.31 -17.90
CA ILE A 148 12.25 11.22 -18.87
C ILE A 148 11.00 10.94 -19.70
N TYR A 149 9.81 11.06 -19.08
CA TYR A 149 8.53 10.68 -19.70
C TYR A 149 7.61 11.86 -19.98
N ASP A 150 8.00 13.08 -19.58
CA ASP A 150 7.17 14.30 -19.65
C ASP A 150 5.75 14.06 -19.11
N ALA A 151 5.69 13.41 -17.95
CA ALA A 151 4.47 12.88 -17.37
C ALA A 151 4.27 13.37 -15.93
N PRO A 152 3.06 13.83 -15.55
CA PRO A 152 2.77 14.21 -14.19
C PRO A 152 2.81 12.98 -13.26
N MET A 153 3.50 13.11 -12.14
CA MET A 153 3.62 12.10 -11.09
C MET A 153 3.27 12.74 -9.74
N PRO A 154 1.99 13.12 -9.52
CA PRO A 154 1.61 13.88 -8.34
C PRO A 154 1.87 13.08 -7.06
N PHE A 155 2.17 13.79 -5.98
CA PHE A 155 2.46 13.20 -4.66
C PHE A 155 3.61 12.19 -4.67
N MET A 156 4.65 12.48 -5.45
CA MET A 156 5.81 11.61 -5.62
C MET A 156 6.57 11.39 -4.30
N LEU A 157 6.85 10.12 -4.00
CA LEU A 157 7.79 9.65 -2.99
C LEU A 157 8.95 8.92 -3.69
N ARG A 158 10.13 9.53 -3.75
CA ARG A 158 11.30 8.93 -4.44
C ARG A 158 11.92 7.82 -3.60
N LEU A 159 12.15 6.66 -4.21
CA LEU A 159 12.77 5.48 -3.59
C LEU A 159 14.23 5.31 -4.00
N THR A 160 14.57 5.73 -5.22
CA THR A 160 15.93 5.63 -5.76
C THR A 160 16.29 6.91 -6.55
N TRP A 161 17.59 7.19 -6.64
CA TRP A 161 18.09 8.32 -7.43
C TRP A 161 18.06 8.07 -8.94
N ASP A 162 17.97 6.81 -9.37
CA ASP A 162 17.82 6.44 -10.79
C ASP A 162 16.37 6.51 -11.30
N GLY A 163 15.40 6.84 -10.44
CA GLY A 163 14.07 7.25 -10.90
C GLY A 163 12.87 6.49 -10.33
N ILE A 164 13.06 5.45 -9.52
CA ILE A 164 11.96 4.66 -8.97
C ILE A 164 11.26 5.45 -7.86
N SER A 165 9.94 5.57 -7.95
CA SER A 165 9.11 6.30 -7.00
C SER A 165 7.75 5.64 -6.79
N ILE A 166 7.06 6.04 -5.73
CA ILE A 166 5.60 5.89 -5.59
C ILE A 166 4.97 7.23 -6.00
N HIS A 167 3.89 7.20 -6.78
CA HIS A 167 3.16 8.43 -7.14
C HIS A 167 1.70 8.16 -7.54
N GLY A 168 0.90 9.22 -7.58
CA GLY A 168 -0.46 9.20 -8.13
C GLY A 168 -0.46 8.83 -9.61
N SER A 169 -1.39 7.98 -10.00
CA SER A 169 -1.52 7.41 -11.34
C SER A 169 -2.93 6.96 -11.63
N VAL A 170 -3.20 6.84 -12.92
CA VAL A 170 -4.32 6.06 -13.44
C VAL A 170 -4.01 4.57 -13.22
N VAL A 171 -4.80 3.90 -12.37
CA VAL A 171 -4.64 2.47 -12.05
C VAL A 171 -5.70 1.66 -12.78
N SER A 172 -5.26 0.76 -13.66
CA SER A 172 -6.10 -0.18 -14.40
C SER A 172 -5.30 -1.44 -14.71
N ASP A 173 -5.98 -2.58 -14.88
CA ASP A 173 -5.37 -3.85 -15.28
C ASP A 173 -4.67 -3.77 -16.66
N ASP A 174 -5.10 -2.83 -17.50
CA ASP A 174 -4.53 -2.60 -18.83
C ASP A 174 -3.20 -1.86 -18.80
N TYR A 175 -2.85 -1.19 -17.70
CA TYR A 175 -1.71 -0.29 -17.63
C TYR A 175 -0.59 -0.82 -16.74
N ALA A 176 0.63 -0.41 -17.10
CA ALA A 176 1.82 -0.59 -16.31
C ALA A 176 2.67 0.68 -16.36
N THR A 177 3.56 0.82 -15.38
CA THR A 177 4.54 1.91 -15.36
C THR A 177 5.84 1.45 -16.03
N HIS A 178 6.83 2.33 -16.01
CA HIS A 178 8.20 2.04 -16.42
C HIS A 178 9.15 1.81 -15.22
N GLY A 179 8.62 1.29 -14.11
CA GLY A 179 9.40 0.95 -12.91
C GLY A 179 8.79 1.50 -11.62
N CYS A 180 8.13 2.65 -11.69
CA CYS A 180 7.46 3.28 -10.54
C CYS A 180 6.27 2.45 -10.02
N LEU A 181 5.84 2.76 -8.80
CA LEU A 181 4.64 2.23 -8.18
C LEU A 181 3.52 3.26 -8.34
N GLY A 182 2.62 3.04 -9.29
CA GLY A 182 1.48 3.90 -9.55
C GLY A 182 0.28 3.51 -8.68
N ILE A 183 -0.27 4.46 -7.93
CA ILE A 183 -1.43 4.26 -7.04
C ILE A 183 -2.48 5.36 -7.30
N PRO A 184 -3.75 5.19 -6.87
CA PRO A 184 -4.78 6.21 -7.08
C PRO A 184 -4.42 7.56 -6.45
N ASP A 185 -4.73 8.66 -7.14
CA ASP A 185 -4.33 10.01 -6.73
C ASP A 185 -4.76 10.40 -5.32
N GLU A 186 -5.99 10.07 -4.92
CA GLU A 186 -6.50 10.39 -3.57
C GLU A 186 -5.76 9.60 -2.47
N PHE A 187 -5.43 8.34 -2.76
CA PHE A 187 -4.61 7.54 -1.87
C PHE A 187 -3.17 8.05 -1.84
N ALA A 188 -2.61 8.46 -2.98
CA ALA A 188 -1.28 9.06 -3.06
C ALA A 188 -1.19 10.36 -2.25
N ALA A 189 -2.20 11.23 -2.34
CA ALA A 189 -2.30 12.45 -1.55
C ALA A 189 -2.30 12.15 -0.04
N THR A 190 -3.10 11.15 0.37
CA THR A 190 -3.21 10.72 1.77
C THR A 190 -1.89 10.13 2.27
N LEU A 191 -1.29 9.21 1.51
CA LEU A 191 0.00 8.62 1.83
C LEU A 191 1.10 9.68 1.92
N PHE A 192 1.14 10.63 0.98
CA PHE A 192 2.11 11.71 0.99
C PHE A 192 1.98 12.60 2.22
N ALA A 193 0.77 12.87 2.72
CA ALA A 193 0.58 13.62 3.95
C ALA A 193 1.16 12.89 5.18
N GLN A 194 1.14 11.56 5.16
CA GLN A 194 1.51 10.70 6.29
C GLN A 194 2.98 10.31 6.29
N ALA A 195 3.54 10.06 5.11
CA ALA A 195 4.91 9.63 4.91
C ALA A 195 5.91 10.76 5.14
N LYS A 196 7.11 10.40 5.60
CA LYS A 196 8.24 11.30 5.83
C LYS A 196 9.47 10.77 5.11
N ARG A 197 10.42 11.66 4.83
CA ARG A 197 11.73 11.25 4.31
C ARG A 197 12.38 10.31 5.34
N GLY A 198 12.92 9.20 4.87
CA GLY A 198 13.51 8.15 5.71
C GLY A 198 12.55 7.04 6.14
N ASP A 199 11.23 7.17 5.95
CA ASP A 199 10.33 6.01 6.09
C ASP A 199 10.68 4.95 5.06
N TYR A 200 10.43 3.68 5.37
CA TYR A 200 10.82 2.55 4.53
C TYR A 200 9.67 1.99 3.70
N VAL A 201 10.02 1.61 2.46
CA VAL A 201 9.19 0.89 1.51
C VAL A 201 9.82 -0.47 1.24
N LEU A 202 9.12 -1.55 1.61
CA LEU A 202 9.46 -2.90 1.20
C LEU A 202 8.77 -3.21 -0.14
N VAL A 203 9.55 -3.50 -1.17
CA VAL A 203 9.04 -3.99 -2.45
C VAL A 203 9.32 -5.49 -2.54
N THR A 204 8.27 -6.29 -2.64
CA THR A 204 8.33 -7.75 -2.51
C THR A 204 7.33 -8.46 -3.42
N ARG A 205 7.31 -9.80 -3.37
CA ARG A 205 6.32 -10.66 -4.01
C ARG A 205 5.75 -11.64 -3.00
N GLY A 206 4.42 -11.75 -2.94
CA GLY A 206 3.74 -12.70 -2.06
C GLY A 206 3.84 -12.31 -0.58
N TRP A 207 3.68 -11.01 -0.30
CA TRP A 207 3.60 -10.50 1.06
C TRP A 207 2.48 -11.20 1.81
N LYS A 208 2.83 -11.77 2.96
CA LYS A 208 1.87 -12.33 3.90
C LYS A 208 2.04 -11.58 5.21
N ALA A 209 1.12 -10.65 5.46
CA ALA A 209 1.06 -9.90 6.71
C ALA A 209 1.04 -10.81 7.97
N ASN A 210 0.57 -12.06 7.81
CA ASN A 210 0.58 -13.11 8.84
C ASN A 210 1.57 -14.26 8.52
N GLY A 211 2.76 -13.99 7.96
CA GLY A 211 3.72 -14.99 7.48
C GLY A 211 3.72 -16.34 8.24
N ALA A 212 3.79 -17.45 7.48
CA ALA A 212 3.59 -18.83 7.94
C ALA A 212 4.14 -19.08 9.35
N GLY A 213 3.24 -19.36 10.32
CA GLY A 213 3.65 -19.72 11.67
C GLY A 213 2.90 -19.06 12.82
N ARG A 214 1.59 -18.77 12.68
CA ARG A 214 0.72 -18.63 13.85
C ARG A 214 -0.59 -19.39 13.62
N ALA A 215 -0.76 -20.41 14.47
CA ALA A 215 -1.95 -21.25 14.63
C ALA A 215 -3.12 -20.46 15.22
#